data_AF-A0A6C0TXN1-F1
#
_entry.id   AF-A0A6C0TXN1-F1
#
_cell.length_a   1.000
_cell.length_b   1.000
_cell.length_c   1.000
_cell.angle_alpha   90.00
_cell.angle_beta   90.00
_cell.angle_gamma   90.00
#
_symmetry.space_group_name_H-M   'P 1'
#
loop_
_entity.id
_entity.type
_entity.pdbx_description
1 polymer ?
#
loop_
_entity_poly.entity_id
_entity_poly.type
_entity_poly.pdbx_seq_one_letter_code
_entity_poly.pdbx_strand_id
1 'polypeptide(L)'
;MNIVNKILLLSAVPCLLLAAGTQVQAEKAQQVISFSVFGDHGVIPFYDTLDDDEEPFTTLNEYLEDQVNDHLEKNRSMAGFSPTPATFEPAHGSWVPASGMYPVAWAQQEHCKRRACDFAIMLGDNMYPDGATLGTDGVDDRRRFREMLDQPYGKFGAGVPDFTIYSMLGNHDWRGSRESAVAQMEYLQQHPNFYMPDFFYKVSPPGFEGEVEIFVIDTEMLLASSTVKQEEYDLDGNEIDTGRLEHSPDHVKFKTAEERNMVAWLERSLKSSNARWKLVAAHHPLWSGGGSKFEKARTLRKLYMPILCRHADAYFNGDDHTMEAWADDCTGVEDALEPPLPLLTSGAAGKQRTIHPAFIKQQERNYPGLTKLFSKGQTWGFMHARIEGDELTVQILTTPNDMSGRPIVEAEFSFPRRSVN
;
A
#
# COMPACT_ATOMS: atom_id res chain seq x y z
N MET A 1 -14.13 58.67 -83.61
CA MET A 1 -14.75 59.28 -82.41
C MET A 1 -13.77 59.13 -81.25
N ASN A 2 -13.37 60.27 -80.69
CA ASN A 2 -12.45 60.42 -79.57
C ASN A 2 -12.96 59.72 -78.30
N ILE A 3 -12.05 59.30 -77.41
CA ILE A 3 -11.80 59.96 -76.12
C ILE A 3 -10.57 59.34 -75.44
N VAL A 4 -9.72 60.24 -74.96
CA VAL A 4 -8.49 60.06 -74.17
C VAL A 4 -8.86 59.76 -72.71
N ASN A 5 -8.10 58.92 -72.00
CA ASN A 5 -7.79 59.23 -70.60
C ASN A 5 -6.46 58.62 -70.11
N LYS A 6 -5.85 59.39 -69.22
CA LYS A 6 -4.46 59.40 -68.74
C LYS A 6 -4.37 58.73 -67.34
N ILE A 7 -3.13 58.64 -66.81
CA ILE A 7 -2.75 58.62 -65.37
C ILE A 7 -2.80 57.22 -64.69
N LEU A 8 -1.88 56.73 -63.84
CA LEU A 8 -0.72 57.24 -63.08
C LEU A 8 0.27 56.06 -62.83
N LEU A 9 1.60 56.29 -62.84
CA LEU A 9 2.59 55.36 -62.26
C LEU A 9 2.75 55.65 -60.76
N LEU A 10 2.65 54.63 -59.92
CA LEU A 10 2.97 54.67 -58.48
C LEU A 10 4.10 53.68 -58.18
N SER A 11 5.21 54.21 -57.69
CA SER A 11 6.39 53.52 -57.19
C SER A 11 6.09 52.79 -55.87
N ALA A 12 6.30 51.47 -55.83
CA ALA A 12 6.23 50.67 -54.61
C ALA A 12 7.62 50.53 -53.98
N VAL A 13 7.76 51.00 -52.74
CA VAL A 13 8.91 50.79 -51.85
C VAL A 13 8.72 49.43 -51.14
N PRO A 14 9.70 48.52 -51.12
CA PRO A 14 9.56 47.26 -50.39
C PRO A 14 9.78 47.51 -48.89
N CYS A 15 8.73 47.29 -48.10
CA CYS A 15 8.78 47.29 -46.65
C CYS A 15 9.28 45.90 -46.19
N LEU A 16 10.50 45.82 -45.63
CA LEU A 16 10.99 44.61 -44.96
C LEU A 16 10.22 44.44 -43.64
N LEU A 17 9.35 43.44 -43.57
CA LEU A 17 8.77 42.95 -42.32
C LEU A 17 9.75 41.95 -41.68
N LEU A 18 10.46 42.39 -40.65
CA LEU A 18 11.15 41.52 -39.70
C LEU A 18 10.11 40.85 -38.80
N ALA A 19 9.71 39.62 -39.14
CA ALA A 19 8.92 38.79 -38.25
C ALA A 19 9.84 38.20 -37.17
N ALA A 20 9.86 38.82 -35.99
CA ALA A 20 10.39 38.20 -34.79
C ALA A 20 9.43 37.09 -34.36
N GLY A 21 9.75 35.85 -34.72
CA GLY A 21 9.02 34.67 -34.24
C GLY A 21 9.34 34.43 -32.77
N THR A 22 8.45 34.85 -31.86
CA THR A 22 8.46 34.35 -30.49
C THR A 22 7.94 32.92 -30.52
N GLN A 23 8.86 31.95 -30.45
CA GLN A 23 8.50 30.57 -30.10
C GLN A 23 8.00 30.59 -28.66
N VAL A 24 6.68 30.65 -28.49
CA VAL A 24 6.03 30.27 -27.25
C VAL A 24 6.18 28.75 -27.16
N GLN A 25 7.17 28.30 -26.40
CA GLN A 25 7.18 26.92 -25.89
C GLN A 25 5.91 26.79 -25.05
N ALA A 26 4.93 26.05 -25.56
CA ALA A 26 3.81 25.62 -24.74
C ALA A 26 4.40 24.78 -23.61
N GLU A 27 4.40 25.30 -22.38
CA GLU A 27 4.62 24.48 -21.20
C GLU A 27 3.60 23.34 -21.26
N LYS A 28 4.09 22.11 -21.41
CA LYS A 28 3.26 20.91 -21.34
C LYS A 28 2.62 20.97 -19.94
N ALA A 29 1.29 21.08 -19.87
CA ALA A 29 0.59 21.11 -18.60
C ALA A 29 1.07 19.91 -17.77
N GLN A 30 1.48 20.18 -16.52
CA GLN A 30 2.06 19.18 -15.65
C GLN A 30 1.06 18.04 -15.46
N GLN A 31 1.43 16.84 -15.89
CA GLN A 31 0.58 15.67 -15.77
C GLN A 31 0.45 15.33 -14.27
N VAL A 32 -0.78 15.32 -13.81
CA VAL A 32 -1.14 14.93 -12.45
C VAL A 32 -1.43 13.44 -12.46
N ILE A 33 -0.86 12.72 -11.51
CA ILE A 33 -1.12 11.28 -11.30
C ILE A 33 -1.77 11.13 -9.94
N SER A 34 -2.95 10.55 -9.85
CA SER A 34 -3.66 10.30 -8.59
C SER A 34 -4.00 8.84 -8.44
N PHE A 35 -3.78 8.24 -7.28
CA PHE A 35 -4.01 6.81 -7.08
C PHE A 35 -4.44 6.46 -5.66
N SER A 36 -5.19 5.38 -5.52
CA SER A 36 -5.57 4.83 -4.22
C SER A 36 -4.61 3.73 -3.79
N VAL A 37 -4.28 3.65 -2.50
CA VAL A 37 -3.40 2.62 -1.94
C VAL A 37 -4.10 1.97 -0.75
N PHE A 38 -4.13 0.64 -0.70
CA PHE A 38 -4.81 -0.13 0.35
C PHE A 38 -4.26 -1.55 0.43
N GLY A 39 -4.40 -2.21 1.58
CA GLY A 39 -4.02 -3.61 1.80
C GLY A 39 -4.84 -4.21 2.94
N ASP A 40 -4.73 -5.52 3.14
CA ASP A 40 -5.36 -6.24 4.25
C ASP A 40 -6.89 -6.13 4.25
N HIS A 41 -7.50 -6.20 3.06
CA HIS A 41 -8.93 -5.93 2.90
C HIS A 41 -9.82 -7.17 3.04
N GLY A 42 -9.37 -8.33 2.54
CA GLY A 42 -10.24 -9.46 2.16
C GLY A 42 -10.79 -10.25 3.32
N VAL A 43 -11.62 -9.63 4.17
CA VAL A 43 -12.10 -10.21 5.41
C VAL A 43 -13.59 -10.45 5.31
N ILE A 44 -14.01 -11.70 5.50
CA ILE A 44 -15.41 -12.07 5.66
C ILE A 44 -15.45 -13.06 6.84
N PRO A 45 -16.15 -12.73 7.94
CA PRO A 45 -16.14 -13.55 9.16
C PRO A 45 -16.46 -15.04 8.97
N PHE A 46 -17.31 -15.37 7.99
CA PHE A 46 -17.63 -16.75 7.62
C PHE A 46 -16.40 -17.63 7.31
N TYR A 47 -15.30 -17.05 6.80
CA TYR A 47 -14.11 -17.80 6.42
C TYR A 47 -13.10 -17.94 7.56
N ASP A 48 -13.20 -17.14 8.62
CA ASP A 48 -12.33 -17.31 9.77
C ASP A 48 -12.64 -18.65 10.46
N THR A 49 -11.67 -19.22 11.16
CA THR A 49 -11.87 -20.40 12.02
C THR A 49 -11.34 -20.06 13.40
N LEU A 50 -12.09 -20.39 14.44
CA LEU A 50 -11.57 -20.34 15.81
C LEU A 50 -10.49 -21.42 15.95
N ASP A 51 -9.35 -21.05 16.54
CA ASP A 51 -8.33 -22.03 16.91
C ASP A 51 -8.87 -22.98 17.99
N ASP A 52 -8.29 -24.18 18.11
CA ASP A 52 -8.77 -25.23 19.03
C ASP A 52 -8.80 -24.80 20.52
N ASP A 53 -8.02 -23.77 20.88
CA ASP A 53 -7.92 -23.19 22.22
C ASP A 53 -8.63 -21.83 22.37
N GLU A 54 -9.24 -21.29 21.31
CA GLU A 54 -10.03 -20.07 21.37
C GLU A 54 -11.48 -20.37 21.79
N GLU A 55 -11.89 -19.79 22.92
CA GLU A 55 -13.27 -19.86 23.38
C GLU A 55 -14.12 -18.80 22.65
N PRO A 56 -15.31 -19.16 22.13
CA PRO A 56 -16.18 -18.21 21.45
C PRO A 56 -16.70 -17.14 22.42
N PHE A 57 -16.71 -15.88 21.98
CA PHE A 57 -17.39 -14.81 22.69
C PHE A 57 -18.90 -14.96 22.52
N THR A 58 -19.56 -15.57 23.50
CA THR A 58 -21.00 -15.85 23.45
C THR A 58 -21.86 -14.60 23.66
N THR A 59 -21.30 -13.55 24.27
CA THR A 59 -21.96 -12.26 24.45
C THR A 59 -21.14 -11.10 23.88
N LEU A 60 -21.83 -10.01 23.49
CA LEU A 60 -21.17 -8.79 23.04
C LEU A 60 -20.28 -8.19 24.14
N ASN A 61 -20.64 -8.36 25.42
CA ASN A 61 -19.85 -7.85 26.53
C ASN A 61 -18.51 -8.57 26.65
N GLU A 62 -18.49 -9.90 26.50
CA GLU A 62 -17.24 -10.68 26.51
C GLU A 62 -16.28 -10.20 25.41
N TYR A 63 -16.80 -10.00 24.19
CA TYR A 63 -16.03 -9.41 23.09
C TYR A 63 -15.52 -8.00 23.41
N LEU A 64 -16.36 -7.13 23.96
CA LEU A 64 -15.93 -5.76 24.30
C LEU A 64 -14.91 -5.72 25.44
N GLU A 65 -15.00 -6.62 26.41
CA GLU A 65 -14.01 -6.77 27.48
C GLU A 65 -12.66 -7.22 26.91
N ASP A 66 -12.64 -8.16 25.98
CA ASP A 66 -11.44 -8.57 25.24
C ASP A 66 -10.79 -7.38 24.50
N GLN A 67 -11.58 -6.60 23.75
CA GLN A 67 -11.08 -5.42 23.04
C GLN A 67 -10.49 -4.37 23.99
N VAL A 68 -11.08 -4.19 25.17
CA VAL A 68 -10.54 -3.31 26.22
C VAL A 68 -9.21 -3.84 26.75
N ASN A 69 -9.10 -5.15 26.96
CA ASN A 69 -7.89 -5.79 27.46
C ASN A 69 -6.74 -5.67 26.43
N ASP A 70 -6.93 -6.03 25.15
CA ASP A 70 -5.92 -5.85 24.09
C ASP A 70 -5.44 -4.40 24.00
N HIS A 71 -6.37 -3.45 24.12
CA HIS A 71 -5.99 -2.04 24.13
C HIS A 71 -5.09 -1.69 25.31
N LEU A 72 -5.44 -2.16 26.51
CA LEU A 72 -4.71 -1.88 27.75
C LEU A 72 -3.38 -2.63 27.84
N GLU A 73 -3.21 -3.74 27.12
CA GLU A 73 -1.92 -4.42 26.98
C GLU A 73 -0.88 -3.57 26.23
N LYS A 74 -1.32 -2.68 25.33
CA LYS A 74 -0.42 -1.80 24.56
C LYS A 74 -0.45 -0.35 25.04
N ASN A 75 -1.43 0.02 25.87
CA ASN A 75 -1.70 1.39 26.29
C ASN A 75 -2.03 1.48 27.78
N ARG A 76 -1.50 2.50 28.46
CA ARG A 76 -1.74 2.71 29.91
C ARG A 76 -3.09 3.36 30.24
N SER A 77 -3.92 3.67 29.24
CA SER A 77 -5.19 4.38 29.40
C SER A 77 -6.09 4.15 28.21
N MET A 78 -7.40 4.34 28.37
CA MET A 78 -8.42 4.26 27.31
C MET A 78 -8.38 5.41 26.28
N ALA A 79 -7.34 6.25 26.30
CA ALA A 79 -7.23 7.38 25.38
C ALA A 79 -7.06 6.87 23.95
N GLY A 80 -7.94 7.31 23.04
CA GLY A 80 -7.94 6.87 21.65
C GLY A 80 -8.55 5.47 21.44
N PHE A 81 -9.06 4.83 22.49
CA PHE A 81 -9.73 3.54 22.36
C PHE A 81 -10.98 3.64 21.49
N SER A 82 -11.07 2.78 20.49
CA SER A 82 -12.30 2.50 19.75
C SER A 82 -12.39 1.00 19.54
N PRO A 83 -13.39 0.30 20.10
CA PRO A 83 -13.51 -1.14 19.89
C PRO A 83 -13.81 -1.40 18.41
N THR A 84 -13.33 -2.54 17.91
CA THR A 84 -13.72 -2.95 16.58
C THR A 84 -15.22 -3.21 16.52
N PRO A 85 -15.94 -2.75 15.49
CA PRO A 85 -17.35 -3.08 15.35
C PRO A 85 -17.53 -4.59 15.38
N ALA A 86 -18.49 -5.07 16.15
CA ALA A 86 -18.73 -6.50 16.31
C ALA A 86 -19.85 -6.97 15.39
N THR A 87 -19.75 -8.21 14.91
CA THR A 87 -20.84 -8.95 14.28
C THR A 87 -20.95 -10.33 14.91
N PHE A 88 -22.14 -10.89 14.97
CA PHE A 88 -22.31 -12.28 15.42
C PHE A 88 -22.18 -13.20 14.21
N GLU A 89 -21.24 -14.14 14.24
CA GLU A 89 -21.05 -15.16 13.20
C GLU A 89 -21.68 -16.49 13.65
N PRO A 90 -22.84 -16.88 13.08
CA PRO A 90 -23.54 -18.09 13.50
C PRO A 90 -22.73 -19.37 13.29
N ALA A 91 -21.81 -19.41 12.31
CA ALA A 91 -20.96 -20.57 12.10
C ALA A 91 -20.02 -20.83 13.31
N HIS A 92 -19.64 -19.78 14.02
CA HIS A 92 -18.74 -19.85 15.18
C HIS A 92 -19.50 -19.81 16.51
N GLY A 93 -20.78 -19.39 16.49
CA GLY A 93 -21.52 -19.09 17.72
C GLY A 93 -20.88 -17.96 18.54
N SER A 94 -20.11 -17.08 17.88
CA SER A 94 -19.27 -16.07 18.51
C SER A 94 -19.56 -14.67 17.98
N TRP A 95 -19.44 -13.67 18.85
CA TRP A 95 -19.17 -12.30 18.43
C TRP A 95 -17.74 -12.21 17.92
N VAL A 96 -17.56 -11.61 16.75
CA VAL A 96 -16.28 -11.49 16.06
C VAL A 96 -16.12 -10.07 15.49
N PRO A 97 -14.90 -9.64 15.16
CA PRO A 97 -14.69 -8.39 14.44
C PRO A 97 -15.51 -8.34 13.14
N ALA A 98 -16.26 -7.27 12.94
CA ALA A 98 -16.84 -6.95 11.65
C ALA A 98 -15.72 -6.59 10.65
N SER A 99 -16.04 -6.67 9.37
CA SER A 99 -15.09 -6.42 8.28
C SER A 99 -15.16 -4.99 7.77
N GLY A 100 -13.99 -4.35 7.66
CA GLY A 100 -13.82 -3.05 7.00
C GLY A 100 -13.89 -3.12 5.48
N MET A 101 -13.86 -4.32 4.89
CA MET A 101 -13.69 -4.55 3.44
C MET A 101 -14.62 -3.69 2.58
N TYR A 102 -15.93 -3.79 2.83
CA TYR A 102 -16.94 -3.04 2.08
C TYR A 102 -16.95 -1.55 2.44
N PRO A 103 -16.98 -1.14 3.72
CA PRO A 103 -16.86 0.27 4.09
C PRO A 103 -15.67 0.99 3.44
N VAL A 104 -14.49 0.38 3.44
CA VAL A 104 -13.28 0.97 2.83
C VAL A 104 -13.39 0.99 1.31
N ALA A 105 -13.83 -0.10 0.67
CA ALA A 105 -14.04 -0.11 -0.78
C ALA A 105 -15.04 0.98 -1.25
N TRP A 106 -16.12 1.22 -0.50
CA TRP A 106 -17.05 2.32 -0.78
C TRP A 106 -16.41 3.69 -0.56
N ALA A 107 -15.65 3.86 0.51
CA ALA A 107 -14.96 5.11 0.81
C ALA A 107 -13.93 5.46 -0.28
N GLN A 108 -13.19 4.47 -0.78
CA GLN A 108 -12.26 4.60 -1.91
C GLN A 108 -13.00 5.04 -3.18
N GLN A 109 -14.09 4.36 -3.52
CA GLN A 109 -14.89 4.69 -4.70
C GLN A 109 -15.45 6.11 -4.63
N GLU A 110 -15.99 6.50 -3.47
CA GLU A 110 -16.54 7.84 -3.26
C GLU A 110 -15.44 8.92 -3.31
N HIS A 111 -14.29 8.66 -2.70
CA HIS A 111 -13.17 9.59 -2.71
C HIS A 111 -12.58 9.76 -4.12
N CYS A 112 -12.33 8.66 -4.84
CA CYS A 112 -11.80 8.69 -6.20
C CYS A 112 -12.76 9.37 -7.20
N LYS A 113 -14.09 9.30 -7.00
CA LYS A 113 -15.04 10.10 -7.80
C LYS A 113 -14.89 11.61 -7.61
N ARG A 114 -14.42 12.05 -6.43
CA ARG A 114 -14.28 13.47 -6.07
C ARG A 114 -12.87 14.03 -6.32
N ARG A 115 -11.83 13.21 -6.15
CA ARG A 115 -10.41 13.61 -6.23
C ARG A 115 -9.64 12.97 -7.40
N ALA A 116 -10.31 12.17 -8.22
CA ALA A 116 -9.75 11.34 -9.28
C ALA A 116 -8.79 10.26 -8.77
N CYS A 117 -8.82 9.10 -9.42
CA CYS A 117 -7.82 8.05 -9.29
C CYS A 117 -7.61 7.45 -10.68
N ASP A 118 -6.38 7.50 -11.18
CA ASP A 118 -5.95 6.92 -12.45
C ASP A 118 -5.72 5.41 -12.32
N PHE A 119 -5.28 4.96 -11.14
CA PHE A 119 -5.09 3.55 -10.79
C PHE A 119 -5.19 3.34 -9.27
N ALA A 120 -5.01 2.08 -8.83
CA ALA A 120 -4.82 1.75 -7.42
C ALA A 120 -3.68 0.75 -7.21
N ILE A 121 -3.18 0.67 -5.97
CA ILE A 121 -2.19 -0.31 -5.52
C ILE A 121 -2.79 -1.10 -4.36
N MET A 122 -2.85 -2.42 -4.52
CA MET A 122 -3.32 -3.37 -3.51
C MET A 122 -2.12 -4.09 -2.88
N LEU A 123 -1.90 -3.88 -1.58
CA LEU A 123 -0.65 -4.14 -0.86
C LEU A 123 -0.57 -5.53 -0.22
N GLY A 124 -1.28 -6.52 -0.75
CA GLY A 124 -1.28 -7.88 -0.22
C GLY A 124 -2.26 -8.10 0.93
N ASP A 125 -2.27 -9.35 1.40
CA ASP A 125 -3.31 -9.91 2.27
C ASP A 125 -4.70 -9.67 1.70
N ASN A 126 -4.84 -10.17 0.47
CA ASN A 126 -6.00 -9.90 -0.35
C ASN A 126 -7.19 -10.76 0.07
N MET A 127 -6.96 -11.86 0.77
CA MET A 127 -7.99 -12.77 1.30
C MET A 127 -7.56 -13.38 2.64
N TYR A 128 -8.50 -13.40 3.59
CA TYR A 128 -8.34 -13.93 4.95
C TYR A 128 -9.33 -15.08 5.22
N PRO A 129 -9.03 -15.96 6.19
CA PRO A 129 -7.80 -16.05 6.99
C PRO A 129 -6.63 -16.65 6.22
N ASP A 130 -6.92 -17.38 5.16
CA ASP A 130 -5.94 -17.90 4.22
C ASP A 130 -6.33 -17.36 2.84
N GLY A 131 -5.35 -17.25 1.95
CA GLY A 131 -5.54 -16.88 0.55
C GLY A 131 -6.47 -17.84 -0.21
N ALA A 132 -6.13 -18.13 -1.46
CA ALA A 132 -6.72 -19.31 -2.09
C ALA A 132 -6.36 -20.57 -1.28
N THR A 133 -7.29 -21.53 -1.22
CA THR A 133 -7.12 -22.79 -0.48
C THR A 133 -7.20 -24.02 -1.37
N LEU A 134 -7.53 -23.85 -2.66
CA LEU A 134 -7.85 -24.95 -3.58
C LEU A 134 -8.96 -25.86 -3.05
N GLY A 135 -9.83 -25.32 -2.19
CA GLY A 135 -10.95 -26.02 -1.58
C GLY A 135 -10.58 -26.95 -0.42
N THR A 136 -9.37 -26.86 0.15
CA THR A 136 -8.96 -27.69 1.30
C THR A 136 -9.80 -27.46 2.55
N ASP A 137 -10.39 -26.26 2.69
CA ASP A 137 -11.33 -25.90 3.75
C ASP A 137 -12.81 -26.06 3.33
N GLY A 138 -13.07 -26.77 2.23
CA GLY A 138 -14.41 -27.11 1.78
C GLY A 138 -15.16 -26.02 1.01
N VAL A 139 -14.53 -24.87 0.74
CA VAL A 139 -15.12 -23.80 -0.06
C VAL A 139 -14.32 -23.57 -1.34
N ASP A 140 -15.02 -23.50 -2.48
CA ASP A 140 -14.44 -23.24 -3.80
C ASP A 140 -13.86 -21.81 -3.87
N ASP A 141 -12.60 -21.67 -4.31
CA ASP A 141 -11.92 -20.38 -4.45
C ASP A 141 -12.65 -19.41 -5.39
N ARG A 142 -13.45 -19.90 -6.36
CA ARG A 142 -14.31 -19.02 -7.17
C ARG A 142 -15.27 -18.19 -6.32
N ARG A 143 -15.71 -18.72 -5.18
CA ARG A 143 -16.53 -17.98 -4.23
C ARG A 143 -15.70 -16.91 -3.52
N ARG A 144 -14.51 -17.25 -3.01
CA ARG A 144 -13.59 -16.31 -2.36
C ARG A 144 -13.21 -15.15 -3.27
N PHE A 145 -12.71 -15.48 -4.46
CA PHE A 145 -12.30 -14.49 -5.46
C PHE A 145 -13.45 -13.54 -5.81
N ARG A 146 -14.67 -14.08 -5.96
CA ARG A 146 -15.84 -13.25 -6.19
C ARG A 146 -16.13 -12.33 -5.00
N GLU A 147 -16.20 -12.88 -3.79
CA GLU A 147 -16.68 -12.15 -2.60
C GLU A 147 -15.67 -11.15 -2.05
N MET A 148 -14.37 -11.45 -2.15
CA MET A 148 -13.29 -10.66 -1.58
C MET A 148 -12.54 -9.80 -2.61
N LEU A 149 -12.61 -10.10 -3.92
CA LEU A 149 -11.90 -9.34 -4.96
C LEU A 149 -12.87 -8.69 -5.96
N ASP A 150 -13.68 -9.48 -6.69
CA ASP A 150 -14.54 -8.95 -7.76
C ASP A 150 -15.70 -8.08 -7.24
N GLN A 151 -16.41 -8.51 -6.20
CA GLN A 151 -17.53 -7.72 -5.67
C GLN A 151 -17.13 -6.35 -5.13
N PRO A 152 -16.08 -6.21 -4.28
CA PRO A 152 -15.66 -4.91 -3.80
C PRO A 152 -14.96 -4.06 -4.86
N TYR A 153 -14.18 -4.67 -5.77
CA TYR A 153 -13.24 -3.93 -6.63
C TYR A 153 -13.36 -4.16 -8.15
N GLY A 154 -14.14 -5.14 -8.60
CA GLY A 154 -14.35 -5.45 -10.02
C GLY A 154 -15.08 -4.34 -10.81
N LYS A 155 -15.59 -3.31 -10.12
CA LYS A 155 -16.08 -2.06 -10.73
C LYS A 155 -15.37 -0.81 -10.22
N PHE A 156 -14.32 -0.96 -9.43
CA PHE A 156 -13.53 0.18 -8.99
C PHE A 156 -12.86 0.84 -10.20
N GLY A 157 -12.88 2.17 -10.26
CA GLY A 157 -12.41 2.93 -11.42
C GLY A 157 -13.34 2.89 -12.64
N ALA A 158 -14.56 2.36 -12.54
CA ALA A 158 -15.50 2.35 -13.67
C ALA A 158 -15.69 3.75 -14.28
N GLY A 159 -15.39 3.88 -15.58
CA GLY A 159 -15.43 5.14 -16.32
C GLY A 159 -14.07 5.85 -16.44
N VAL A 160 -13.04 5.36 -15.77
CA VAL A 160 -11.65 5.81 -15.93
C VAL A 160 -10.98 4.87 -16.96
N PRO A 161 -10.47 5.39 -18.09
CA PRO A 161 -9.75 4.59 -19.08
C PRO A 161 -8.55 3.87 -18.45
N ASP A 162 -8.36 2.60 -18.79
CA ASP A 162 -7.21 1.77 -18.40
C ASP A 162 -6.97 1.66 -16.88
N PHE A 163 -8.00 1.95 -16.06
CA PHE A 163 -7.88 1.83 -14.61
C PHE A 163 -7.53 0.40 -14.21
N THR A 164 -6.46 0.30 -13.41
CA THR A 164 -5.86 -0.97 -13.03
C THR A 164 -5.53 -0.96 -11.54
N ILE A 165 -5.72 -2.10 -10.89
CA ILE A 165 -5.30 -2.35 -9.50
C ILE A 165 -4.01 -3.18 -9.54
N TYR A 166 -2.88 -2.53 -9.31
CA TYR A 166 -1.57 -3.19 -9.21
C TYR A 166 -1.48 -3.94 -7.90
N SER A 167 -1.40 -5.26 -7.99
CA SER A 167 -1.61 -6.15 -6.86
C SER A 167 -0.35 -6.93 -6.50
N MET A 168 -0.27 -7.38 -5.26
CA MET A 168 0.76 -8.28 -4.74
C MET A 168 0.16 -9.24 -3.72
N LEU A 169 0.95 -10.21 -3.26
CA LEU A 169 0.57 -11.09 -2.17
C LEU A 169 1.14 -10.62 -0.84
N GLY A 170 0.42 -10.94 0.22
CA GLY A 170 0.87 -10.84 1.61
C GLY A 170 1.01 -12.21 2.27
N ASN A 171 1.30 -12.24 3.57
CA ASN A 171 1.55 -13.50 4.26
C ASN A 171 0.30 -14.39 4.37
N HIS A 172 -0.90 -13.83 4.49
CA HIS A 172 -2.15 -14.60 4.50
C HIS A 172 -2.41 -15.28 3.15
N ASP A 173 -2.05 -14.62 2.04
CA ASP A 173 -2.19 -15.18 0.70
C ASP A 173 -1.28 -16.42 0.48
N TRP A 174 -0.20 -16.53 1.24
CA TRP A 174 0.77 -17.62 1.21
C TRP A 174 0.46 -18.79 2.16
N ARG A 175 -0.54 -18.67 3.06
CA ARG A 175 -0.75 -19.65 4.15
C ARG A 175 -1.11 -21.06 3.67
N GLY A 176 -1.92 -21.17 2.62
CA GLY A 176 -2.38 -22.45 2.09
C GLY A 176 -1.25 -23.31 1.53
N SER A 177 -0.86 -23.03 0.29
CA SER A 177 0.23 -23.72 -0.41
C SER A 177 0.81 -22.80 -1.50
N ARG A 178 1.94 -23.18 -2.10
CA ARG A 178 2.46 -22.44 -3.24
C ARG A 178 1.52 -22.54 -4.45
N GLU A 179 0.91 -23.70 -4.65
CA GLU A 179 -0.08 -23.92 -5.69
C GLU A 179 -1.32 -23.02 -5.51
N SER A 180 -1.73 -22.79 -4.26
CA SER A 180 -2.86 -21.90 -3.98
C SER A 180 -2.49 -20.43 -4.15
N ALA A 181 -1.31 -19.99 -3.69
CA ALA A 181 -0.79 -18.66 -3.98
C ALA A 181 -0.69 -18.40 -5.50
N VAL A 182 -0.26 -19.41 -6.28
CA VAL A 182 -0.28 -19.34 -7.76
C VAL A 182 -1.70 -19.24 -8.29
N ALA A 183 -2.67 -20.00 -7.80
CA ALA A 183 -4.05 -19.91 -8.26
C ALA A 183 -4.68 -18.52 -8.02
N GLN A 184 -4.35 -17.88 -6.90
CA GLN A 184 -4.73 -16.50 -6.62
C GLN A 184 -4.07 -15.51 -7.59
N MET A 185 -2.76 -15.66 -7.84
CA MET A 185 -2.05 -14.85 -8.83
C MET A 185 -2.67 -15.02 -10.23
N GLU A 186 -2.95 -16.25 -10.67
CA GLU A 186 -3.57 -16.53 -11.96
C GLU A 186 -4.96 -15.90 -12.10
N TYR A 187 -5.75 -15.87 -11.02
CA TYR A 187 -7.01 -15.15 -11.00
C TYR A 187 -6.79 -13.64 -11.23
N LEU A 188 -5.85 -13.03 -10.50
CA LEU A 188 -5.53 -11.60 -10.64
C LEU A 188 -4.97 -11.26 -12.03
N GLN A 189 -4.23 -12.17 -12.66
CA GLN A 189 -3.74 -12.02 -14.05
C GLN A 189 -4.85 -12.02 -15.09
N GLN A 190 -5.89 -12.82 -14.87
CA GLN A 190 -7.00 -13.00 -15.81
C GLN A 190 -8.12 -11.98 -15.60
N HIS A 191 -8.20 -11.39 -14.41
CA HIS A 191 -9.26 -10.46 -14.06
C HIS A 191 -9.01 -9.07 -14.68
N PRO A 192 -10.00 -8.46 -15.36
CA PRO A 192 -9.79 -7.24 -16.17
C PRO A 192 -9.36 -6.00 -15.39
N ASN A 193 -9.66 -5.92 -14.09
CA ASN A 193 -9.31 -4.77 -13.25
C ASN A 193 -8.03 -4.93 -12.43
N PHE A 194 -7.40 -6.11 -12.40
CA PHE A 194 -6.21 -6.36 -11.60
C PHE A 194 -5.00 -6.59 -12.51
N TYR A 195 -3.81 -6.32 -11.97
CA TYR A 195 -2.55 -6.60 -12.63
C TYR A 195 -1.56 -7.18 -11.63
N MET A 196 -1.14 -8.42 -11.88
CA MET A 196 -0.12 -9.13 -11.11
C MET A 196 0.56 -10.19 -12.00
N PRO A 197 1.45 -9.80 -12.93
CA PRO A 197 2.02 -10.70 -13.93
C PRO A 197 2.97 -11.75 -13.33
N ASP A 198 3.48 -11.50 -12.13
CA ASP A 198 4.36 -12.40 -11.36
C ASP A 198 4.30 -11.97 -9.88
N PHE A 199 4.97 -12.69 -8.97
CA PHE A 199 5.05 -12.36 -7.54
C PHE A 199 5.85 -11.07 -7.26
N PHE A 200 6.80 -10.74 -8.13
CA PHE A 200 7.55 -9.49 -8.09
C PHE A 200 7.74 -8.98 -9.52
N TYR A 201 7.49 -7.70 -9.75
CA TYR A 201 7.47 -7.13 -11.09
C TYR A 201 7.64 -5.61 -11.04
N LYS A 202 7.91 -5.01 -12.20
CA LYS A 202 7.87 -3.56 -12.35
C LYS A 202 6.95 -3.17 -13.49
N VAL A 203 6.28 -2.04 -13.37
CA VAL A 203 5.30 -1.58 -14.36
C VAL A 203 5.14 -0.06 -14.31
N SER A 204 5.03 0.57 -15.49
CA SER A 204 4.49 1.92 -15.60
C SER A 204 3.01 1.82 -15.95
N PRO A 205 2.11 2.47 -15.19
CA PRO A 205 0.70 2.53 -15.56
C PRO A 205 0.51 3.13 -16.96
N PRO A 206 -0.43 2.61 -17.77
CA PRO A 206 -0.64 3.08 -19.14
C PRO A 206 -0.83 4.59 -19.21
N GLY A 207 -0.07 5.26 -20.08
CA GLY A 207 -0.13 6.72 -20.25
C GLY A 207 0.73 7.52 -19.26
N PHE A 208 1.48 6.85 -18.39
CA PHE A 208 2.43 7.45 -17.45
C PHE A 208 3.86 6.90 -17.62
N GLU A 209 4.17 6.35 -18.79
CA GLU A 209 5.52 5.86 -19.12
C GLU A 209 6.56 6.98 -18.98
N GLY A 210 7.61 6.73 -18.20
CA GLY A 210 8.62 7.74 -17.89
C GLY A 210 8.24 8.72 -16.79
N GLU A 211 6.98 8.82 -16.38
CA GLU A 211 6.55 9.65 -15.25
C GLU A 211 6.53 8.85 -13.95
N VAL A 212 5.93 7.65 -13.93
CA VAL A 212 5.92 6.79 -12.75
C VAL A 212 6.20 5.33 -13.11
N GLU A 213 7.02 4.66 -12.30
CA GLU A 213 7.21 3.21 -12.34
C GLU A 213 7.01 2.64 -10.94
N ILE A 214 6.19 1.59 -10.85
CA ILE A 214 5.87 0.86 -9.64
C ILE A 214 6.74 -0.40 -9.62
N PHE A 215 7.39 -0.67 -8.49
CA PHE A 215 8.23 -1.84 -8.26
C PHE A 215 7.61 -2.65 -7.12
N VAL A 216 7.10 -3.83 -7.48
CA VAL A 216 6.46 -4.76 -6.54
C VAL A 216 7.45 -5.86 -6.16
N ILE A 217 7.57 -6.13 -4.86
CA ILE A 217 8.35 -7.25 -4.32
C ILE A 217 7.53 -8.11 -3.36
N ASP A 218 7.79 -9.41 -3.36
CA ASP A 218 7.19 -10.35 -2.42
C ASP A 218 8.06 -10.44 -1.15
N THR A 219 7.65 -9.74 -0.10
CA THR A 219 8.38 -9.71 1.17
C THR A 219 8.18 -10.95 2.02
N GLU A 220 7.10 -11.71 1.80
CA GLU A 220 6.87 -12.96 2.52
C GLU A 220 7.88 -14.02 2.07
N MET A 221 8.15 -14.15 0.76
CA MET A 221 9.24 -15.01 0.28
C MET A 221 10.62 -14.61 0.84
N LEU A 222 10.90 -13.29 0.94
CA LEU A 222 12.14 -12.76 1.49
C LEU A 222 12.30 -13.14 2.96
N LEU A 223 11.25 -12.95 3.77
CA LEU A 223 11.22 -13.29 5.18
C LEU A 223 11.34 -14.80 5.38
N ALA A 224 10.56 -15.60 4.65
CA ALA A 224 10.57 -17.05 4.76
C ALA A 224 11.93 -17.67 4.42
N SER A 225 12.69 -16.99 3.57
CA SER A 225 14.04 -17.40 3.16
C SER A 225 15.16 -16.76 3.99
N SER A 226 14.80 -16.07 5.08
CA SER A 226 15.73 -15.38 5.99
C SER A 226 15.63 -15.92 7.42
N THR A 227 16.56 -15.52 8.28
CA THR A 227 16.47 -15.77 9.72
C THR A 227 15.75 -14.61 10.40
N VAL A 228 14.53 -14.85 10.86
CA VAL A 228 13.69 -13.88 11.58
C VAL A 228 13.56 -14.31 13.04
N LYS A 229 13.70 -13.35 13.97
CA LYS A 229 13.45 -13.59 15.39
C LYS A 229 11.97 -13.42 15.70
N GLN A 230 11.47 -14.12 16.71
CA GLN A 230 10.13 -13.85 17.22
C GLN A 230 10.11 -12.49 17.92
N GLU A 231 9.09 -11.69 17.63
CA GLU A 231 8.85 -10.41 18.29
C GLU A 231 8.40 -10.60 19.74
N GLU A 232 9.01 -9.86 20.66
CA GLU A 232 8.51 -9.66 22.01
C GLU A 232 8.93 -8.27 22.50
N TYR A 233 8.08 -7.62 23.29
CA TYR A 233 8.35 -6.31 23.89
C TYR A 233 7.64 -6.19 25.24
N ASP A 234 8.15 -5.33 26.12
CA ASP A 234 7.47 -4.98 27.36
C ASP A 234 6.44 -3.84 27.18
N LEU A 235 5.65 -3.56 28.23
CA LEU A 235 4.64 -2.49 28.22
C LEU A 235 5.21 -1.07 27.98
N ASP A 236 6.51 -0.88 28.20
CA ASP A 236 7.22 0.38 27.93
C ASP A 236 7.73 0.44 26.48
N GLY A 237 7.48 -0.59 25.68
CA GLY A 237 7.92 -0.72 24.30
C GLY A 237 9.39 -1.08 24.16
N ASN A 238 10.04 -1.59 25.21
CA ASN A 238 11.40 -2.11 25.09
C ASN A 238 11.34 -3.49 24.45
N GLU A 239 12.09 -3.67 23.37
CA GLU A 239 12.24 -4.94 22.68
C GLU A 239 12.91 -5.99 23.60
N ILE A 240 12.37 -7.21 23.59
CA ILE A 240 12.88 -8.34 24.36
C ILE A 240 13.48 -9.36 23.38
N ASP A 241 14.78 -9.65 23.52
CA ASP A 241 15.42 -10.72 22.76
C ASP A 241 15.11 -12.06 23.40
N THR A 242 14.11 -12.75 22.86
CA THR A 242 13.69 -14.08 23.32
C THR A 242 14.70 -15.17 22.94
N GLY A 243 15.60 -14.89 21.98
CA GLY A 243 16.44 -15.89 21.33
C GLY A 243 15.67 -16.90 20.46
N ARG A 244 14.35 -16.76 20.34
CA ARG A 244 13.49 -17.64 19.53
C ARG A 244 13.45 -17.15 18.10
N LEU A 245 13.36 -18.10 17.17
CA LEU A 245 13.24 -17.82 15.74
C LEU A 245 11.81 -18.08 15.28
N GLU A 246 11.35 -17.27 14.33
CA GLU A 246 10.15 -17.56 13.57
C GLU A 246 10.43 -18.74 12.63
N HIS A 247 9.43 -19.59 12.42
CA HIS A 247 9.53 -20.70 11.48
C HIS A 247 8.57 -20.46 10.31
N SER A 248 9.13 -20.26 9.13
CA SER A 248 8.33 -20.07 7.92
C SER A 248 8.17 -21.38 7.15
N PRO A 249 6.97 -21.65 6.59
CA PRO A 249 6.71 -22.85 5.82
C PRO A 249 7.63 -22.99 4.60
N ASP A 250 8.04 -24.22 4.29
CA ASP A 250 8.95 -24.48 3.18
C ASP A 250 8.37 -24.11 1.81
N HIS A 251 7.04 -24.13 1.63
CA HIS A 251 6.42 -23.80 0.34
C HIS A 251 6.53 -22.32 -0.03
N VAL A 252 6.72 -21.43 0.95
CA VAL A 252 6.89 -19.99 0.74
C VAL A 252 8.31 -19.65 0.26
N LYS A 253 9.31 -20.37 0.78
CA LYS A 253 10.75 -20.13 0.50
C LYS A 253 11.08 -20.16 -0.99
N PHE A 254 12.14 -19.45 -1.37
CA PHE A 254 12.65 -19.43 -2.74
C PHE A 254 12.85 -20.83 -3.32
N LYS A 255 12.33 -21.04 -4.52
CA LYS A 255 12.47 -22.24 -5.36
C LYS A 255 13.32 -21.96 -6.59
N THR A 256 13.16 -20.79 -7.22
CA THR A 256 13.83 -20.47 -8.49
C THR A 256 15.08 -19.61 -8.31
N ALA A 257 15.89 -19.47 -9.37
CA ALA A 257 17.06 -18.61 -9.34
C ALA A 257 16.67 -17.13 -9.37
N GLU A 258 15.55 -16.82 -10.02
CA GLU A 258 14.95 -15.49 -10.14
C GLU A 258 14.51 -15.00 -8.77
N GLU A 259 13.76 -15.82 -8.02
CA GLU A 259 13.32 -15.53 -6.65
C GLU A 259 14.52 -15.30 -5.71
N ARG A 260 15.56 -16.15 -5.78
CA ARG A 260 16.81 -15.94 -5.00
C ARG A 260 17.53 -14.63 -5.36
N ASN A 261 17.29 -14.09 -6.54
CA ASN A 261 17.88 -12.85 -7.02
C ASN A 261 16.94 -11.64 -6.87
N MET A 262 15.79 -11.76 -6.18
CA MET A 262 14.78 -10.70 -6.09
C MET A 262 15.34 -9.36 -5.58
N VAL A 263 16.15 -9.37 -4.52
CA VAL A 263 16.78 -8.14 -3.97
C VAL A 263 17.73 -7.50 -5.00
N ALA A 264 18.54 -8.32 -5.68
CA ALA A 264 19.45 -7.83 -6.71
C ALA A 264 18.70 -7.36 -7.97
N TRP A 265 17.55 -7.97 -8.27
CA TRP A 265 16.65 -7.52 -9.32
C TRP A 265 16.03 -6.16 -8.99
N LEU A 266 15.59 -5.95 -7.74
CA LEU A 266 15.04 -4.67 -7.29
C LEU A 266 16.06 -3.54 -7.48
N GLU A 267 17.30 -3.74 -7.01
CA GLU A 267 18.36 -2.75 -7.15
C GLU A 267 18.65 -2.41 -8.62
N ARG A 268 18.82 -3.43 -9.47
CA ARG A 268 19.06 -3.20 -10.91
C ARG A 268 17.87 -2.50 -11.57
N SER A 269 16.65 -2.84 -11.19
CA SER A 269 15.43 -2.29 -11.76
C SER A 269 15.27 -0.81 -11.40
N LEU A 270 15.43 -0.46 -10.12
CA LEU A 270 15.37 0.94 -9.66
C LEU A 270 16.49 1.79 -10.25
N LYS A 271 17.71 1.25 -10.31
CA LYS A 271 18.88 1.95 -10.86
C LYS A 271 18.77 2.21 -12.36
N SER A 272 18.21 1.27 -13.11
CA SER A 272 18.06 1.37 -14.57
C SER A 272 16.79 2.12 -15.01
N SER A 273 15.89 2.42 -14.08
CA SER A 273 14.66 3.15 -14.37
C SER A 273 14.93 4.62 -14.69
N ASN A 274 14.35 5.07 -15.78
CA ASN A 274 14.30 6.48 -16.19
C ASN A 274 12.96 7.14 -15.81
N ALA A 275 12.11 6.45 -15.04
CA ALA A 275 10.88 7.05 -14.55
C ALA A 275 11.21 8.19 -13.58
N ARG A 276 10.45 9.28 -13.69
CA ARG A 276 10.59 10.44 -12.81
C ARG A 276 10.32 10.06 -11.36
N TRP A 277 9.26 9.30 -11.11
CA TRP A 277 8.90 8.77 -9.80
C TRP A 277 9.04 7.24 -9.75
N LYS A 278 9.70 6.73 -8.71
CA LYS A 278 9.93 5.31 -8.47
C LYS A 278 9.28 4.90 -7.16
N LEU A 279 8.13 4.25 -7.26
CA LEU A 279 7.33 3.84 -6.10
C LEU A 279 7.60 2.36 -5.83
N VAL A 280 8.06 2.02 -4.64
CA VAL A 280 8.18 0.62 -4.22
C VAL A 280 6.95 0.25 -3.42
N ALA A 281 6.35 -0.89 -3.74
CA ALA A 281 5.19 -1.41 -3.05
C ALA A 281 5.45 -2.87 -2.65
N ALA A 282 5.16 -3.19 -1.40
CA ALA A 282 5.42 -4.49 -0.81
C ALA A 282 4.46 -4.73 0.34
N HIS A 283 4.26 -5.97 0.79
CA HIS A 283 3.28 -6.22 1.82
C HIS A 283 3.70 -5.76 3.23
N HIS A 284 4.92 -6.14 3.64
CA HIS A 284 5.38 -5.96 5.02
C HIS A 284 5.97 -4.56 5.30
N PRO A 285 5.82 -4.01 6.52
CA PRO A 285 6.43 -2.73 6.91
C PRO A 285 7.95 -2.79 7.05
N LEU A 286 8.60 -1.62 6.94
CA LEU A 286 9.97 -1.39 7.39
C LEU A 286 10.06 -0.77 8.79
N TRP A 287 8.95 -0.18 9.25
CA TRP A 287 8.73 0.31 10.61
C TRP A 287 7.29 0.02 11.00
N SER A 288 7.09 -0.41 12.25
CA SER A 288 5.78 -0.87 12.73
C SER A 288 5.36 -0.11 13.97
N GLY A 289 4.28 0.67 13.89
CA GLY A 289 3.71 1.36 15.05
C GLY A 289 2.89 0.44 15.96
N GLY A 290 2.40 -0.69 15.43
CA GLY A 290 1.71 -1.73 16.20
C GLY A 290 2.64 -2.57 17.07
N GLY A 291 3.92 -2.68 16.69
CA GLY A 291 4.96 -3.41 17.42
C GLY A 291 4.97 -4.90 17.15
N SER A 292 3.97 -5.49 16.50
CA SER A 292 3.94 -6.93 16.23
C SER A 292 4.80 -7.39 15.05
N LYS A 293 5.38 -6.46 14.28
CA LYS A 293 6.09 -6.76 13.00
C LYS A 293 7.55 -6.30 13.00
N PHE A 294 8.11 -5.93 14.14
CA PHE A 294 9.38 -5.19 14.17
C PHE A 294 10.61 -6.04 13.84
N GLU A 295 10.62 -7.34 14.13
CA GLU A 295 11.74 -8.23 13.77
C GLU A 295 11.71 -8.60 12.28
N LYS A 296 10.52 -8.81 11.71
CA LYS A 296 10.33 -8.87 10.25
C LYS A 296 10.83 -7.60 9.58
N ALA A 297 10.36 -6.43 10.02
CA ALA A 297 10.77 -5.13 9.52
C ALA A 297 12.29 -4.90 9.62
N ARG A 298 12.91 -5.29 10.74
CA ARG A 298 14.37 -5.25 10.93
C ARG A 298 15.11 -6.14 9.93
N THR A 299 14.58 -7.32 9.66
CA THR A 299 15.17 -8.25 8.68
C THR A 299 15.10 -7.67 7.28
N LEU A 300 13.93 -7.15 6.88
CA LEU A 300 13.74 -6.52 5.57
C LEU A 300 14.59 -5.26 5.39
N ARG A 301 14.73 -4.43 6.44
CA ARG A 301 15.61 -3.26 6.42
C ARG A 301 17.06 -3.65 6.09
N LYS A 302 17.56 -4.74 6.66
CA LYS A 302 18.92 -5.26 6.32
C LYS A 302 19.02 -5.73 4.87
N LEU A 303 17.94 -6.25 4.30
CA LEU A 303 17.94 -6.78 2.93
C LEU A 303 17.88 -5.69 1.88
N TYR A 304 17.00 -4.69 2.03
CA TYR A 304 16.73 -3.74 0.94
C TYR A 304 16.55 -2.26 1.33
N MET A 305 16.62 -1.86 2.60
CA MET A 305 16.56 -0.43 2.95
C MET A 305 17.66 0.39 2.26
N PRO A 306 18.93 -0.06 2.17
CA PRO A 306 19.95 0.68 1.43
C PRO A 306 19.61 0.89 -0.05
N ILE A 307 18.90 -0.06 -0.67
CA ILE A 307 18.47 0.04 -2.07
C ILE A 307 17.40 1.13 -2.22
N LEU A 308 16.39 1.15 -1.33
CA LEU A 308 15.35 2.18 -1.34
C LEU A 308 15.93 3.57 -1.09
N CYS A 309 16.83 3.67 -0.12
CA CYS A 309 17.51 4.90 0.24
C CYS A 309 18.25 5.53 -0.94
N ARG A 310 18.92 4.72 -1.78
CA ARG A 310 19.68 5.19 -2.94
C ARG A 310 18.84 5.45 -4.19
N HIS A 311 17.65 4.85 -4.31
CA HIS A 311 17.00 4.77 -5.62
C HIS A 311 15.47 4.91 -5.65
N ALA A 312 14.75 4.90 -4.53
CA ALA A 312 13.29 4.98 -4.49
C ALA A 312 12.79 6.36 -4.07
N ASP A 313 11.61 6.76 -4.51
CA ASP A 313 10.95 7.99 -4.08
C ASP A 313 9.99 7.77 -2.91
N ALA A 314 9.34 6.61 -2.84
CA ALA A 314 8.46 6.23 -1.75
C ALA A 314 8.34 4.72 -1.59
N TYR A 315 7.98 4.28 -0.40
CA TYR A 315 7.64 2.90 -0.07
C TYR A 315 6.22 2.82 0.49
N PHE A 316 5.40 1.91 -0.04
CA PHE A 316 4.05 1.64 0.44
C PHE A 316 3.93 0.19 0.92
N ASN A 317 3.24 -0.03 2.04
CA ASN A 317 3.00 -1.36 2.61
C ASN A 317 1.67 -1.53 3.34
N GLY A 318 1.27 -2.78 3.57
CA GLY A 318 0.16 -3.22 4.43
C GLY A 318 0.68 -3.91 5.69
N ASP A 319 0.13 -5.09 6.00
CA ASP A 319 0.47 -6.06 7.08
C ASP A 319 0.21 -5.54 8.50
N ASP A 320 0.68 -4.34 8.82
CA ASP A 320 0.24 -3.64 10.01
C ASP A 320 -1.18 -3.12 9.78
N HIS A 321 -2.13 -3.62 10.59
CA HIS A 321 -3.56 -3.26 10.52
C HIS A 321 -3.85 -1.87 11.11
N THR A 322 -3.08 -0.89 10.64
CA THR A 322 -3.03 0.49 11.07
C THR A 322 -2.83 1.40 9.85
N MET A 323 -3.00 2.70 10.06
CA MET A 323 -2.67 3.73 9.09
C MET A 323 -1.48 4.53 9.60
N GLU A 324 -0.36 4.52 8.88
CA GLU A 324 0.87 5.15 9.35
C GLU A 324 1.65 5.85 8.23
N ALA A 325 2.37 6.90 8.61
CA ALA A 325 3.35 7.56 7.76
C ALA A 325 4.61 7.84 8.56
N TRP A 326 5.73 7.43 7.99
CA TRP A 326 7.06 7.61 8.53
C TRP A 326 7.95 8.26 7.48
N ALA A 327 9.00 8.92 7.94
CA ALA A 327 10.11 9.36 7.10
C ALA A 327 11.42 8.86 7.69
N ASP A 328 12.28 8.31 6.86
CA ASP A 328 13.61 7.83 7.24
C ASP A 328 14.66 8.60 6.45
N ASP A 329 15.54 9.32 7.15
CA ASP A 329 16.61 10.10 6.51
C ASP A 329 17.75 9.24 5.95
N CYS A 330 17.63 7.92 6.03
CA CYS A 330 18.61 6.97 5.54
C CYS A 330 19.98 7.09 6.22
N THR A 331 20.02 7.56 7.47
CA THR A 331 21.23 7.66 8.29
C THR A 331 22.03 6.35 8.23
N GLY A 332 23.29 6.45 7.79
CA GLY A 332 24.21 5.31 7.68
C GLY A 332 24.20 4.58 6.33
N VAL A 333 23.40 5.03 5.35
CA VAL A 333 23.46 4.54 3.97
C VAL A 333 24.30 5.48 3.11
N GLU A 334 25.37 4.94 2.52
CA GLU A 334 26.19 5.67 1.54
C GLU A 334 25.39 5.96 0.26
N ASP A 335 25.59 7.15 -0.32
CA ASP A 335 24.92 7.62 -1.54
C ASP A 335 23.39 7.67 -1.45
N ALA A 336 22.82 7.79 -0.25
CA ALA A 336 21.39 7.97 -0.06
C ALA A 336 20.89 9.26 -0.76
N LEU A 337 19.70 9.18 -1.33
CA LEU A 337 19.02 10.34 -1.90
C LEU A 337 18.47 11.23 -0.78
N GLU A 338 18.49 12.53 -1.03
CA GLU A 338 17.73 13.54 -0.28
C GLU A 338 16.50 13.93 -1.10
N PRO A 339 15.36 14.28 -0.48
CA PRO A 339 15.02 14.33 0.97
C PRO A 339 14.84 12.93 1.62
N PRO A 340 14.46 12.83 2.92
CA PRO A 340 14.13 11.56 3.59
C PRO A 340 13.13 10.68 2.83
N LEU A 341 13.29 9.36 2.91
CA LEU A 341 12.43 8.36 2.29
C LEU A 341 11.08 8.27 3.02
N PRO A 342 9.94 8.57 2.36
CA PRO A 342 8.62 8.28 2.91
C PRO A 342 8.33 6.78 2.92
N LEU A 343 7.84 6.29 4.06
CA LEU A 343 7.44 4.90 4.31
C LEU A 343 5.98 4.92 4.82
N LEU A 344 5.06 4.37 4.04
CA LEU A 344 3.63 4.64 4.12
C LEU A 344 2.84 3.34 4.29
N THR A 345 2.27 3.14 5.48
CA THR A 345 1.49 1.93 5.82
C THR A 345 -0.01 2.18 5.65
N SER A 346 -0.65 1.38 4.80
CA SER A 346 -2.08 1.39 4.52
C SER A 346 -2.68 -0.02 4.64
N GLY A 347 -2.49 -0.68 5.79
CA GLY A 347 -2.91 -2.06 6.02
C GLY A 347 -4.23 -2.21 6.79
N ALA A 348 -5.08 -1.18 6.83
CA ALA A 348 -6.31 -1.20 7.62
C ALA A 348 -7.59 -1.29 6.78
N ALA A 349 -7.57 -1.93 5.61
CA ALA A 349 -8.75 -1.94 4.75
C ALA A 349 -9.86 -2.87 5.25
N GLY A 350 -9.51 -4.02 5.84
CA GLY A 350 -10.45 -5.05 6.29
C GLY A 350 -10.37 -5.34 7.79
N LYS A 351 -9.16 -5.27 8.36
CA LYS A 351 -8.89 -5.43 9.80
C LYS A 351 -8.39 -4.12 10.40
N GLN A 352 -8.45 -4.00 11.72
CA GLN A 352 -7.86 -2.89 12.47
C GLN A 352 -7.27 -3.40 13.77
N ARG A 353 -6.13 -2.85 14.16
CA ARG A 353 -5.41 -3.21 15.40
C ARG A 353 -4.99 -1.97 16.16
N THR A 354 -4.67 -2.15 17.43
CA THR A 354 -4.19 -1.10 18.32
C THR A 354 -2.73 -0.76 18.02
N ILE A 355 -2.39 0.54 17.97
CA ILE A 355 -0.99 1.02 17.93
C ILE A 355 -0.36 0.95 19.32
N HIS A 356 0.97 0.97 19.39
CA HIS A 356 1.72 0.97 20.64
C HIS A 356 2.58 2.24 20.77
N PRO A 357 2.04 3.33 21.37
CA PRO A 357 2.73 4.63 21.43
C PRO A 357 4.07 4.63 22.18
N ALA A 358 4.26 3.73 23.14
CA ALA A 358 5.53 3.59 23.86
C ALA A 358 6.59 2.96 22.95
N PHE A 359 6.22 1.89 22.22
CA PHE A 359 7.08 1.24 21.24
C PHE A 359 7.49 2.18 20.09
N ILE A 360 6.54 2.96 19.55
CA ILE A 360 6.82 4.01 18.56
C ILE A 360 7.92 4.96 19.07
N LYS A 361 7.79 5.45 20.32
CA LYS A 361 8.81 6.33 20.92
C LYS A 361 10.14 5.62 21.09
N GLN A 362 10.14 4.32 21.39
CA GLN A 362 11.38 3.56 21.53
C GLN A 362 12.08 3.37 20.18
N GLN A 363 11.33 3.15 19.10
CA GLN A 363 11.87 3.14 17.75
C GLN A 363 12.51 4.49 17.39
N GLU A 364 11.81 5.61 17.58
CA GLU A 364 12.38 6.94 17.29
C GLU A 364 13.65 7.23 18.12
N ARG A 365 13.72 6.74 19.37
CA ARG A 365 14.94 6.86 20.20
C ARG A 365 16.08 5.99 19.70
N ASN A 366 15.78 4.76 19.32
CA ASN A 366 16.77 3.76 18.89
C ASN A 366 17.31 4.05 17.49
N TYR A 367 16.55 4.79 16.67
CA TYR A 367 16.87 5.09 15.29
C TYR A 367 16.68 6.59 15.02
N PRO A 368 17.69 7.42 15.30
CA PRO A 368 17.58 8.88 15.22
C PRO A 368 17.20 9.45 13.84
N GLY A 369 17.42 8.67 12.78
CA GLY A 369 17.02 9.04 11.40
C GLY A 369 15.55 8.79 11.08
N LEU A 370 14.82 8.11 11.96
CA LEU A 370 13.40 7.81 11.82
C LEU A 370 12.55 8.91 12.43
N THR A 371 11.58 9.41 11.67
CA THR A 371 10.55 10.34 12.14
C THR A 371 9.16 9.76 11.92
N LYS A 372 8.36 9.66 12.98
CA LYS A 372 6.94 9.32 12.86
C LYS A 372 6.13 10.56 12.50
N LEU A 373 5.52 10.57 11.32
CA LEU A 373 4.65 11.65 10.85
C LEU A 373 3.20 11.44 11.32
N PHE A 374 2.70 10.21 11.17
CA PHE A 374 1.34 9.82 11.56
C PHE A 374 1.30 8.35 11.97
N SER A 375 0.45 8.02 12.94
CA SER A 375 0.12 6.63 13.26
C SER A 375 -1.25 6.60 13.94
N LYS A 376 -2.15 5.78 13.40
CA LYS A 376 -3.51 5.57 13.93
C LYS A 376 -3.90 4.11 13.76
N GLY A 377 -4.23 3.48 14.89
CA GLY A 377 -4.85 2.15 14.93
C GLY A 377 -6.34 2.25 15.23
N GLN A 378 -6.98 1.09 15.43
CA GLN A 378 -8.40 0.97 15.79
C GLN A 378 -9.32 1.78 14.86
N THR A 379 -8.92 1.83 13.59
CA THR A 379 -9.66 2.46 12.50
C THR A 379 -9.46 1.62 11.25
N TRP A 380 -10.47 1.57 10.39
CA TRP A 380 -10.27 1.16 9.01
C TRP A 380 -9.87 2.35 8.15
N GLY A 381 -9.14 2.12 7.07
CA GLY A 381 -8.65 3.20 6.22
C GLY A 381 -7.94 2.78 4.94
N PHE A 382 -7.56 3.79 4.17
CA PHE A 382 -6.79 3.69 2.94
C PHE A 382 -6.03 5.01 2.69
N MET A 383 -5.13 5.04 1.72
CA MET A 383 -4.47 6.27 1.29
C MET A 383 -4.93 6.71 -0.10
N HIS A 384 -4.96 8.03 -0.30
CA HIS A 384 -5.02 8.65 -1.63
C HIS A 384 -3.71 9.40 -1.84
N ALA A 385 -3.01 9.09 -2.92
CA ALA A 385 -1.76 9.73 -3.28
C ALA A 385 -1.92 10.50 -4.57
N ARG A 386 -1.24 11.64 -4.66
CA ARG A 386 -1.23 12.53 -5.82
C ARG A 386 0.18 12.99 -6.10
N ILE A 387 0.67 12.74 -7.31
CA ILE A 387 1.91 13.28 -7.83
C ILE A 387 1.57 14.47 -8.72
N GLU A 388 2.13 15.63 -8.39
CA GLU A 388 2.05 16.85 -9.19
C GLU A 388 3.45 17.44 -9.28
N GLY A 389 4.11 17.19 -10.40
CA GLY A 389 5.48 17.64 -10.57
C GLY A 389 6.47 16.86 -9.70
N ASP A 390 7.25 17.61 -8.92
CA ASP A 390 8.26 17.07 -8.01
C ASP A 390 7.70 16.95 -6.57
N GLU A 391 6.38 16.94 -6.41
CA GLU A 391 5.72 16.70 -5.13
C GLU A 391 4.78 15.48 -5.18
N LEU A 392 4.91 14.60 -4.19
CA LEU A 392 3.98 13.53 -3.87
C LEU A 392 3.20 13.94 -2.61
N THR A 393 1.91 14.23 -2.76
CA THR A 393 0.98 14.47 -1.67
C THR A 393 0.25 13.18 -1.31
N VAL A 394 0.19 12.82 -0.04
CA VAL A 394 -0.51 11.63 0.46
C VAL A 394 -1.52 12.02 1.51
N GLN A 395 -2.79 11.77 1.23
CA GLN A 395 -3.89 11.83 2.20
C GLN A 395 -4.05 10.47 2.87
N ILE A 396 -4.10 10.47 4.20
CA ILE A 396 -4.48 9.30 5.00
C ILE A 396 -5.97 9.43 5.32
N LEU A 397 -6.75 8.45 4.85
CA LEU A 397 -8.20 8.43 5.01
C LEU A 397 -8.64 7.28 5.88
N THR A 398 -9.64 7.55 6.72
CA THR A 398 -10.32 6.54 7.52
C THR A 398 -11.78 6.42 7.10
N THR A 399 -12.40 5.30 7.48
CA THR A 399 -13.86 5.16 7.49
C THR A 399 -14.33 4.99 8.93
N PRO A 400 -15.43 5.63 9.33
CA PRO A 400 -15.99 5.46 10.66
C PRO A 400 -16.43 4.01 10.92
N ASN A 401 -16.39 3.64 12.20
CA ASN A 401 -16.85 2.34 12.74
C ASN A 401 -18.38 2.14 12.67
N ASP A 402 -19.12 3.06 12.05
CA ASP A 402 -20.57 2.99 11.84
C ASP A 402 -20.97 2.27 10.53
N MET A 403 -20.00 1.64 9.85
CA MET A 403 -20.17 0.92 8.58
C MET A 403 -20.61 1.79 7.39
N SER A 404 -20.65 3.12 7.53
CA SER A 404 -21.16 4.01 6.47
C SER A 404 -20.28 4.10 5.23
N GLY A 405 -19.00 3.73 5.32
CA GLY A 405 -18.04 3.84 4.21
C GLY A 405 -17.79 5.29 3.77
N ARG A 406 -17.95 6.25 4.68
CA ARG A 406 -17.68 7.66 4.40
C ARG A 406 -16.18 7.96 4.62
N PRO A 407 -15.45 8.48 3.62
CA PRO A 407 -14.05 8.83 3.79
C PRO A 407 -13.88 10.07 4.68
N ILE A 408 -13.00 9.98 5.67
CA ILE A 408 -12.59 11.07 6.56
C ILE A 408 -11.08 11.28 6.36
N VAL A 409 -10.67 12.49 6.00
CA VAL A 409 -9.24 12.82 5.90
C VAL A 409 -8.71 13.07 7.31
N GLU A 410 -7.76 12.24 7.74
CA GLU A 410 -7.12 12.36 9.06
C GLU A 410 -5.86 13.23 9.02
N ALA A 411 -5.09 13.08 7.94
CA ALA A 411 -3.82 13.78 7.74
C ALA A 411 -3.48 13.87 6.25
N GLU A 412 -2.62 14.82 5.91
CA GLU A 412 -2.06 15.01 4.57
C GLU A 412 -0.57 15.39 4.72
N PHE A 413 0.28 14.77 3.91
CA PHE A 413 1.71 15.02 3.88
C PHE A 413 2.19 15.22 2.44
N SER A 414 3.13 16.13 2.24
CA SER A 414 3.79 16.34 0.95
C SER A 414 5.27 15.96 1.03
N PHE A 415 5.73 15.18 0.07
CA PHE A 415 7.08 14.68 -0.04
C PHE A 415 7.70 15.16 -1.36
N PRO A 416 8.87 15.84 -1.33
CA PRO A 416 9.57 16.17 -2.56
C PRO A 416 10.12 14.91 -3.23
N ARG A 417 10.22 14.94 -4.55
CA ARG A 417 10.90 13.91 -5.34
C ARG A 417 12.34 13.73 -4.85
N ARG A 418 12.79 12.48 -4.72
CA ARG A 418 14.14 12.09 -4.30
C ARG A 418 15.02 11.73 -5.50
N SER A 419 14.44 11.07 -6.50
CA SER A 419 15.12 10.67 -7.73
C SER A 419 15.56 11.88 -8.54
N VAL A 420 16.85 11.95 -8.88
CA VAL A 420 17.48 13.07 -9.61
C VAL A 420 17.64 12.83 -11.11
N ASN A 421 17.06 11.74 -11.61
CA ASN A 421 17.16 11.27 -12.99
C ASN A 421 16.47 12.20 -13.99
#